data_AF-A0A7C0Z8I9-F1
#
_entry.id   AF-A0A7C0Z8I9-F1
#
_cell.length_a   1.000
_cell.length_b   1.000
_cell.length_c   1.000
_cell.angle_alpha   90.00
_cell.angle_beta   90.00
_cell.angle_gamma   90.00
#
_symmetry.space_group_name_H-M   'P 1'
#
loop_
_entity.id
_entity.type
_entity.pdbx_description
1 polymer ?
#
loop_
_entity_poly.entity_id
_entity_poly.type
_entity_poly.pdbx_seq_one_letter_code
_entity_poly.pdbx_strand_id
1 'polypeptide(L)'
;AYDPRAKILKGYAERLSEKNGDMKFINIGKKIEEVMIREVGKKGIFPNVDFYSGIVYHFLDIPTDLFTPIFAMSRVAGWVAHIVEYLQANRIFRPRAIYNGPVDVEYTPMEERG
;
A
#
# COMPACT_ATOMS: atom_id res chain seq x y z
N ALA A 1 -11.02 3.22 11.29
CA ALA A 1 -12.21 2.43 10.92
C ALA A 1 -11.79 1.30 9.99
N TYR A 2 -12.55 0.21 9.93
CA TYR A 2 -12.20 -0.95 9.09
C TYR A 2 -12.29 -0.58 7.59
N ASP A 3 -11.29 -0.96 6.79
CA ASP A 3 -11.30 -0.70 5.34
C ASP A 3 -12.39 -1.55 4.66
N PRO A 4 -13.39 -0.94 3.99
CA PRO A 4 -14.47 -1.69 3.36
C PRO A 4 -13.95 -2.67 2.29
N ARG A 5 -12.83 -2.36 1.63
CA ARG A 5 -12.22 -3.23 0.61
C ARG A 5 -11.58 -4.46 1.23
N ALA A 6 -10.99 -4.30 2.43
CA ALA A 6 -10.44 -5.43 3.18
C ALA A 6 -11.55 -6.41 3.58
N LYS A 7 -12.74 -5.90 3.93
CA LYS A 7 -13.92 -6.74 4.25
C LYS A 7 -14.36 -7.57 3.04
N ILE A 8 -14.38 -6.96 1.84
CA ILE A 8 -14.73 -7.64 0.60
C ILE A 8 -13.68 -8.72 0.26
N LEU A 9 -12.39 -8.37 0.31
CA LEU A 9 -11.30 -9.29 0.00
C LEU A 9 -11.20 -10.44 0.99
N LYS A 10 -11.52 -10.23 2.27
CA LYS A 10 -11.63 -11.30 3.26
C LYS A 10 -12.60 -12.39 2.81
N GLY A 11 -13.78 -12.00 2.33
CA GLY A 11 -14.78 -12.95 1.82
C GLY A 11 -14.30 -13.72 0.58
N TYR A 12 -13.54 -13.08 -0.33
CA TYR A 12 -12.93 -13.78 -1.46
C TYR A 12 -11.81 -14.73 -1.02
N ALA A 13 -10.96 -14.30 -0.08
CA ALA A 13 -9.90 -15.13 0.47
C ALA A 13 -10.47 -16.39 1.14
N GLU A 14 -11.56 -16.27 1.91
CA GLU A 14 -12.28 -17.40 2.51
C GLU A 14 -12.79 -18.38 1.44
N ARG A 15 -13.53 -17.87 0.44
CA ARG A 15 -14.09 -18.71 -0.64
C ARG A 15 -13.02 -19.41 -1.46
N LEU A 16 -11.91 -18.73 -1.76
CA LEU A 16 -10.79 -19.30 -2.50
C LEU A 16 -10.03 -20.34 -1.67
N SER A 17 -9.86 -20.10 -0.37
CA SER A 17 -9.24 -21.06 0.55
C SER A 17 -10.06 -22.35 0.63
N GLU A 18 -11.39 -22.23 0.79
CA GLU A 18 -12.32 -23.36 0.80
C GLU A 18 -12.29 -24.13 -0.52
N LYS A 19 -12.33 -23.42 -1.66
CA LYS A 19 -12.31 -24.03 -2.99
C LYS A 19 -11.01 -24.81 -3.27
N ASN A 20 -9.87 -24.30 -2.79
CA ASN A 20 -8.57 -24.96 -2.96
C ASN A 20 -8.29 -26.03 -1.89
N GLY A 21 -9.14 -26.15 -0.87
CA GLY A 21 -8.94 -27.09 0.24
C GLY A 21 -7.76 -26.73 1.16
N ASP A 22 -7.24 -25.50 1.08
CA ASP A 22 -6.16 -25.01 1.93
C ASP A 22 -6.62 -23.76 2.70
N MET A 23 -6.78 -23.93 4.01
CA MET A 23 -7.22 -22.87 4.93
C MET A 23 -6.07 -22.20 5.69
N LYS A 24 -4.82 -22.58 5.42
CA LYS A 24 -3.65 -22.15 6.22
C LYS A 24 -3.53 -20.63 6.27
N PHE A 25 -3.47 -19.97 5.11
CA PHE A 25 -3.22 -18.54 5.04
C PHE A 25 -4.38 -17.71 5.55
N ILE A 26 -5.63 -18.11 5.28
CA ILE A 26 -6.80 -17.40 5.81
C ILE A 26 -6.91 -17.53 7.33
N ASN A 27 -6.59 -18.70 7.90
CA ASN A 27 -6.62 -18.90 9.35
C ASN A 27 -5.52 -18.08 10.05
N ILE A 28 -4.31 -18.05 9.48
CA ILE A 28 -3.23 -17.17 9.97
C ILE A 28 -3.66 -15.71 9.89
N GLY A 29 -4.19 -15.26 8.75
CA GLY A 29 -4.65 -13.88 8.56
C GLY A 29 -5.73 -13.47 9.56
N LYS A 30 -6.74 -14.32 9.78
CA LYS A 30 -7.79 -14.11 10.79
C LYS A 30 -7.21 -14.01 12.20
N LYS A 31 -6.24 -14.86 12.55
CA LYS A 31 -5.62 -14.81 13.88
C LYS A 31 -4.80 -13.53 14.09
N ILE A 32 -4.06 -13.10 13.07
CA ILE A 32 -3.33 -11.83 13.09
C ILE A 32 -4.31 -10.66 13.23
N GLU A 33 -5.41 -10.65 12.47
CA GLU A 33 -6.46 -9.62 12.56
C GLU A 33 -7.04 -9.54 13.98
N GLU A 34 -7.40 -10.69 14.58
CA GLU A 34 -7.93 -10.76 15.95
C GLU A 34 -6.97 -10.13 16.97
N VAL A 35 -5.68 -10.51 16.91
CA VAL A 35 -4.66 -9.98 17.81
C VAL A 35 -4.46 -8.48 17.59
N MET A 36 -4.35 -8.03 16.34
CA MET A 36 -4.12 -6.61 16.03
C MET A 36 -5.31 -5.72 16.43
N ILE A 37 -6.54 -6.18 16.24
CA ILE A 37 -7.74 -5.45 16.70
C ILE A 37 -7.72 -5.34 18.22
N ARG A 38 -7.35 -6.40 18.95
CA ARG A 38 -7.25 -6.40 20.41
C ARG A 38 -6.18 -5.40 20.90
N GLU A 39 -4.99 -5.45 20.33
CA GLU A 39 -3.84 -4.66 20.83
C GLU A 39 -3.86 -3.19 20.37
N VAL A 40 -4.25 -2.92 19.12
CA VAL A 40 -4.10 -1.59 18.50
C VAL A 40 -5.37 -1.06 17.85
N GLY A 41 -6.49 -1.79 17.88
CA GLY A 41 -7.76 -1.32 17.33
C GLY A 41 -8.27 -0.03 17.98
N LYS A 42 -8.00 0.17 19.29
CA LYS A 42 -8.30 1.43 20.00
C LYS A 42 -7.51 2.63 19.47
N LYS A 43 -6.36 2.39 18.83
CA LYS A 43 -5.56 3.42 18.15
C LYS A 43 -6.05 3.69 16.72
N GLY A 44 -7.14 3.05 16.29
CA GLY A 44 -7.70 3.21 14.95
C GLY A 44 -7.00 2.37 13.88
N ILE A 45 -6.12 1.44 14.25
CA ILE A 45 -5.37 0.59 13.32
C ILE A 45 -6.16 -0.69 13.06
N PHE A 46 -6.54 -0.89 11.79
CA PHE A 46 -7.33 -2.02 11.30
C PHE A 46 -6.74 -2.53 9.99
N PRO A 47 -7.09 -3.76 9.54
CA PRO A 47 -6.69 -4.25 8.24
C PRO A 47 -7.10 -3.29 7.12
N ASN A 48 -6.15 -3.02 6.22
CA ASN A 48 -6.37 -2.33 4.97
C ASN A 48 -6.57 -3.35 3.82
N VAL A 49 -6.86 -2.85 2.62
CA VAL A 49 -7.04 -3.67 1.42
C VAL A 49 -5.90 -4.66 1.16
N ASP A 50 -4.66 -4.28 1.47
CA ASP A 50 -3.47 -5.07 1.12
C ASP A 50 -3.43 -6.37 1.91
N PHE A 51 -3.89 -6.35 3.16
CA PHE A 51 -3.84 -7.47 4.11
C PHE A 51 -4.46 -8.76 3.55
N TYR A 52 -5.65 -8.66 2.93
CA TYR A 52 -6.34 -9.80 2.35
C TYR A 52 -6.06 -9.99 0.85
N SER A 53 -5.59 -8.94 0.16
CA SER A 53 -5.27 -9.03 -1.28
C SER A 53 -4.19 -10.07 -1.59
N GLY A 54 -3.16 -10.17 -0.76
CA GLY A 54 -2.06 -11.13 -0.96
C GLY A 54 -2.53 -12.59 -0.87
N ILE A 55 -3.47 -12.89 0.03
CA ILE A 55 -4.06 -14.23 0.16
C ILE A 55 -4.89 -14.55 -1.09
N VAL A 56 -5.67 -13.59 -1.58
CA VAL A 56 -6.44 -13.75 -2.82
C VAL A 56 -5.52 -14.02 -4.00
N TYR A 57 -4.47 -13.22 -4.19
CA TYR A 57 -3.54 -13.41 -5.31
C TYR A 57 -2.76 -14.72 -5.22
N HIS A 58 -2.39 -15.14 -4.02
CA HIS A 58 -1.74 -16.42 -3.81
C HIS A 58 -2.60 -17.59 -4.31
N PHE A 59 -3.89 -17.63 -3.94
CA PHE A 59 -4.82 -18.67 -4.41
C PHE A 59 -5.26 -18.54 -5.88
N LEU A 60 -4.84 -17.48 -6.56
CA LEU A 60 -4.99 -17.30 -8.00
C LEU A 60 -3.70 -17.68 -8.75
N ASP A 61 -2.72 -18.29 -8.07
CA ASP A 61 -1.41 -18.67 -8.61
C ASP A 61 -0.66 -17.50 -9.26
N ILE A 62 -0.86 -16.30 -8.72
CA ILE A 62 -0.12 -15.11 -9.15
C ILE A 62 1.21 -15.07 -8.39
N PRO A 63 2.36 -14.98 -9.09
CA PRO A 63 3.65 -14.73 -8.46
C PRO A 63 3.63 -13.45 -7.61
N THR A 64 4.22 -13.49 -6.41
CA THR A 64 4.23 -12.35 -5.47
C THR A 64 4.79 -11.07 -6.08
N ASP A 65 5.79 -11.19 -6.95
CA ASP A 65 6.39 -10.05 -7.67
C ASP A 65 5.39 -9.32 -8.59
N LEU A 66 4.27 -9.96 -8.94
CA LEU A 66 3.21 -9.41 -9.78
C LEU A 66 2.06 -8.77 -9.00
N PHE A 67 2.08 -8.78 -7.66
CA PHE A 67 1.00 -8.18 -6.85
C PHE A 67 0.86 -6.67 -7.11
N THR A 68 1.98 -5.95 -7.14
CA THR A 68 1.98 -4.50 -7.41
C THR A 68 1.61 -4.17 -8.86
N PRO A 69 2.13 -4.87 -9.89
CA PRO A 69 1.63 -4.74 -11.26
C PRO A 69 0.12 -4.91 -11.42
N ILE A 70 -0.49 -5.92 -10.78
CA ILE A 70 -1.95 -6.13 -10.83
C ILE A 70 -2.71 -5.00 -10.16
N PHE A 71 -2.21 -4.51 -9.02
CA PHE A 71 -2.74 -3.31 -8.40
C PHE A 71 -2.70 -2.10 -9.35
N ALA A 72 -1.58 -1.90 -10.06
CA ALA A 72 -1.42 -0.80 -11.00
C ALA A 72 -2.38 -0.91 -12.19
N MET A 73 -2.64 -2.13 -12.70
CA MET A 73 -3.63 -2.37 -13.75
C MET A 73 -5.03 -1.90 -13.35
N SER A 74 -5.44 -2.10 -12.10
CA SER A 74 -6.70 -1.55 -11.59
C SER A 74 -6.61 -0.03 -11.37
N ARG A 75 -5.49 0.46 -10.85
CA ARG A 75 -5.35 1.86 -10.44
C ARG A 75 -5.19 2.85 -11.61
N VAL A 76 -4.73 2.39 -12.77
CA VAL A 76 -4.52 3.25 -13.96
C VAL A 76 -5.80 3.99 -14.35
N ALA A 77 -6.96 3.37 -14.24
CA ALA A 77 -8.25 4.02 -14.51
C ALA A 77 -8.48 5.22 -13.57
N GLY A 78 -8.18 5.06 -12.28
CA GLY A 78 -8.27 6.13 -11.29
C GLY A 78 -7.23 7.23 -11.52
N TRP A 79 -5.99 6.87 -11.86
CA TRP A 79 -4.94 7.85 -12.19
C TRP A 79 -5.35 8.72 -13.39
N VAL A 80 -5.81 8.08 -14.48
CA VAL A 80 -6.28 8.79 -15.67
C VAL A 80 -7.48 9.68 -15.35
N ALA A 81 -8.46 9.18 -14.58
CA ALA A 81 -9.61 9.97 -14.17
C ALA A 81 -9.21 11.23 -13.39
N HIS A 82 -8.32 11.10 -12.39
CA HIS A 82 -7.82 12.25 -11.63
C HIS A 82 -7.03 13.23 -12.49
N ILE A 83 -6.22 12.76 -13.46
CA ILE A 83 -5.51 13.64 -14.39
C ILE A 83 -6.51 14.43 -15.24
N VAL A 84 -7.51 13.76 -15.82
CA VAL A 84 -8.54 14.40 -16.66
C VAL A 84 -9.34 15.42 -15.87
N GLU A 85 -9.71 15.10 -14.64
CA GLU A 85 -10.40 16.02 -13.70
C GLU A 85 -9.52 17.24 -13.40
N TYR A 86 -8.24 17.02 -13.05
CA TYR A 86 -7.31 18.09 -12.72
C TYR A 86 -7.09 19.06 -13.88
N LEU A 87 -7.04 18.55 -15.12
CA LEU A 87 -6.81 19.34 -16.31
C LEU A 87 -7.94 20.33 -16.61
N GLN A 88 -9.16 20.13 -16.08
CA GLN A 88 -10.28 21.08 -16.25
C GLN A 88 -10.04 22.43 -15.58
N ALA A 89 -9.26 22.46 -14.49
CA ALA A 89 -8.91 23.65 -13.73
C ALA A 89 -7.43 23.62 -13.34
N ASN A 90 -6.58 23.37 -14.34
CA ASN A 90 -5.18 23.04 -14.15
C ASN A 90 -4.38 24.12 -13.41
N ARG A 91 -3.51 23.70 -12.49
CA ARG A 91 -2.50 24.53 -11.85
C ARG A 91 -1.17 23.79 -11.79
N ILE A 92 -0.04 24.47 -11.95
CA ILE A 92 1.25 23.81 -11.76
C ILE A 92 1.51 23.52 -10.26
N PHE A 93 1.90 22.29 -9.94
CA PHE A 93 2.42 21.96 -8.62
C PHE A 93 3.87 22.48 -8.50
N ARG A 94 4.08 23.52 -7.68
CA ARG A 94 5.40 24.11 -7.43
C ARG A 94 5.63 24.31 -5.93
N PRO A 95 5.85 23.23 -5.15
CA PRO A 95 6.19 23.34 -3.73
C PRO A 95 7.56 24.01 -3.55
N ARG A 96 7.81 24.54 -2.34
CA ARG A 96 9.10 25.12 -1.94
C ARG A 96 9.73 24.26 -0.85
N ALA A 97 11.05 24.27 -0.79
CA ALA A 97 11.82 23.68 0.30
C ALA A 97 12.32 24.79 1.24
N ILE A 98 12.51 24.44 2.51
CA ILE A 98 13.22 25.28 3.48
C ILE A 98 14.65 24.78 3.54
N TYR A 99 15.61 25.63 3.18
CA TYR A 99 17.03 25.31 3.33
C TYR A 99 17.46 25.51 4.78
N ASN A 100 18.02 24.46 5.38
CA ASN A 100 18.54 24.45 6.76
C ASN A 100 20.01 23.98 6.83
N GLY A 101 20.68 23.94 5.69
CA GLY A 101 22.12 23.63 5.61
C GLY A 101 22.99 24.86 5.87
N PRO A 102 24.30 24.67 6.00
CA PRO A 102 25.25 25.77 6.06
C PRO A 102 25.34 26.47 4.70
N VAL A 103 25.12 27.79 4.68
CA VAL A 103 25.36 28.64 3.51
C VAL A 103 26.82 29.10 3.47
N ASP A 104 27.29 29.48 2.28
CA ASP A 104 28.61 30.10 2.09
C ASP A 104 29.80 29.27 2.63
N VAL A 105 29.67 27.93 2.56
CA VAL A 105 30.77 27.03 2.94
C VAL A 105 31.92 27.19 1.94
N GLU A 106 33.07 27.63 2.44
CA GLU A 106 34.27 27.72 1.62
C GLU A 106 34.70 26.35 1.12
N TYR A 107 35.10 26.31 -0.15
CA TYR A 107 35.63 25.09 -0.76
C TYR A 107 37.06 24.84 -0.25
N THR A 108 37.26 23.71 0.44
CA THR A 108 38.60 23.23 0.80
C THR A 108 39.20 22.46 -0.38
N PRO A 109 40.41 22.80 -0.90
CA PRO A 109 41.13 21.99 -1.89
C PRO A 109 41.30 20.53 -1.48
N MET A 110 41.42 19.62 -2.44
CA MET A 110 41.41 18.18 -2.14
C MET A 110 42.61 17.76 -1.29
N GLU A 111 43.75 18.37 -1.52
CA GLU A 111 45.02 18.16 -0.81
C GLU A 111 44.97 18.64 0.64
N GLU A 112 44.00 19.52 0.96
CA GLU A 112 43.76 20.11 2.28
C GLU A 112 42.57 19.44 3.00
N ARG A 113 41.90 18.49 2.34
CA ARG A 113 40.94 17.58 2.98
C ARG A 113 41.74 16.42 3.56
N GLY A 114 41.47 16.06 4.82
CA GLY A 114 42.16 14.97 5.52
C GLY A 114 42.09 13.61 4.84
#